data_AF-A0A975PR40-F1
#
_entry.id   AF-A0A975PR40-F1
#
_cell.length_a   1.000
_cell.length_b   1.000
_cell.length_c   1.000
_cell.angle_alpha   90.00
_cell.angle_beta   90.00
_cell.angle_gamma   90.00
#
_symmetry.space_group_name_H-M   'P 1'
#
loop_
_entity.id
_entity.type
_entity.pdbx_description
1 polymer ?
#
loop_
_entity_poly.entity_id
_entity_poly.type
_entity_poly.pdbx_seq_one_letter_code
_entity_poly.pdbx_strand_id
1 'polypeptide(L)' 'MNGGTIALMIAGLVGFAGGAMIAATGSREVGIAMMVIGLVMQVLTLRQLKAAKKKESSDARG' A
#
# COMPACT_ATOMS: atom_id res chain seq x y z
N MET A 1 -9.71 3.10 12.32
CA MET A 1 -9.07 2.58 11.08
C MET A 1 -9.89 1.40 10.56
N ASN A 2 -10.20 1.36 9.26
CA ASN A 2 -11.09 0.33 8.72
C ASN A 2 -10.30 -0.94 8.33
N GLY A 3 -10.89 -2.12 8.48
CA GLY A 3 -10.26 -3.41 8.14
C GLY A 3 -9.81 -3.48 6.67
N GLY A 4 -10.56 -2.82 5.78
CA GLY A 4 -10.18 -2.67 4.37
C GLY A 4 -8.85 -1.94 4.15
N THR A 5 -8.51 -0.95 4.98
CA THR A 5 -7.22 -0.24 4.88
C THR A 5 -6.07 -1.15 5.29
N ILE A 6 -6.26 -2.01 6.31
CA ILE A 6 -5.24 -2.99 6.73
C ILE A 6 -5.04 -4.05 5.65
N ALA A 7 -6.12 -4.57 5.06
CA ALA A 7 -6.03 -5.53 3.95
C ALA A 7 -5.25 -4.93 2.76
N LEU A 8 -5.50 -3.66 2.42
CA LEU A 8 -4.80 -2.95 1.34
C LEU A 8 -3.31 -2.72 1.66
N MET A 9 -2.99 -2.46 2.94
CA MET A 9 -1.61 -2.34 3.40
C MET A 9 -0.84 -3.65 3.22
N ILE A 10 -1.41 -4.76 3.67
CA ILE A 10 -0.80 -6.09 3.58
C ILE A 10 -0.67 -6.51 2.12
N ALA A 11 -1.72 -6.34 1.32
CA ALA A 11 -1.69 -6.65 -0.11
C ALA A 11 -0.59 -5.87 -0.84
N GLY A 12 -0.43 -4.57 -0.55
CA GLY A 12 0.64 -3.75 -1.11
C GLY A 12 2.04 -4.21 -0.70
N LEU A 13 2.23 -4.57 0.59
CA LEU A 13 3.52 -5.08 1.08
C LEU A 13 3.88 -6.44 0.48
N VAL A 14 2.94 -7.37 0.41
CA VAL A 14 3.15 -8.71 -0.15
C VAL A 14 3.38 -8.63 -1.66
N GLY A 15 2.60 -7.81 -2.38
CA GLY A 15 2.79 -7.58 -3.80
C GLY A 15 4.14 -6.94 -4.13
N PHE A 16 4.58 -5.97 -3.32
CA PHE A 16 5.91 -5.37 -3.46
C PHE A 16 7.02 -6.36 -3.17
N ALA A 17 6.92 -7.13 -2.08
CA ALA A 17 7.92 -8.14 -1.72
C ALA A 17 8.01 -9.28 -2.76
N GLY A 18 6.86 -9.72 -3.30
CA GLY A 18 6.81 -10.67 -4.40
C GLY A 18 7.46 -10.13 -5.67
N GLY A 19 7.16 -8.87 -6.03
CA GLY A 19 7.83 -8.18 -7.13
C GLY A 19 9.34 -8.05 -6.92
N ALA A 20 9.77 -7.80 -5.68
CA ALA A 20 11.18 -7.73 -5.32
C ALA A 20 11.91 -9.06 -5.51
N MET A 21 11.27 -10.16 -5.08
CA MET A 21 11.83 -11.50 -5.27
C MET A 21 11.97 -11.79 -6.77
N ILE A 22 10.93 -11.53 -7.56
CA ILE A 22 10.95 -11.74 -9.02
C ILE A 22 12.01 -10.87 -9.70
N ALA A 23 12.18 -9.62 -9.25
CA ALA A 23 13.21 -8.72 -9.77
C ALA A 23 14.63 -9.20 -9.45
N ALA A 24 14.82 -9.89 -8.32
CA ALA A 24 16.11 -10.37 -7.85
C ALA A 24 16.52 -11.72 -8.46
N THR A 25 15.56 -12.63 -8.70
CA THR A 25 15.83 -13.99 -9.19
C THR A 25 15.50 -14.20 -10.66
N GLY A 26 14.73 -13.30 -11.27
CA GLY A 26 14.22 -13.45 -12.63
C GLY A 26 14.33 -12.17 -13.45
N SER A 27 13.29 -11.89 -14.23
CA SER A 27 13.25 -10.72 -15.10
C SER A 27 13.06 -9.44 -14.29
N ARG A 28 14.14 -8.66 -14.20
CA ARG A 28 14.20 -7.39 -13.47
C ARG A 28 13.06 -6.45 -13.84
N GLU A 29 12.75 -6.34 -15.13
CA GLU A 29 11.67 -5.49 -15.66
C GLU A 29 10.28 -5.91 -15.16
N VAL A 30 10.00 -7.23 -15.16
CA VAL A 30 8.72 -7.78 -14.68
C VAL A 30 8.58 -7.59 -13.17
N GLY A 31 9.66 -7.83 -12.43
CA GLY A 31 9.66 -7.62 -10.97
C GLY A 31 9.49 -6.15 -10.60
N ILE A 32 10.14 -5.23 -11.32
CA ILE A 32 9.93 -3.78 -11.15
C ILE A 32 8.48 -3.38 -11.46
N ALA A 33 7.91 -3.87 -12.56
CA ALA A 33 6.51 -3.60 -12.90
C ALA A 33 5.56 -4.07 -11.79
N MET A 34 5.82 -5.25 -11.20
CA MET A 34 5.05 -5.77 -10.09
C MET A 34 5.25 -4.97 -8.79
N MET A 35 6.48 -4.53 -8.49
CA MET A 35 6.77 -3.62 -7.38
C MET A 35 5.99 -2.31 -7.50
N VAL A 36 5.91 -1.72 -8.69
CA VAL A 36 5.16 -0.48 -8.95
C VAL A 36 3.68 -0.67 -8.59
N ILE A 37 3.08 -1.80 -8.96
CA ILE A 37 1.69 -2.12 -8.61
C ILE A 37 1.51 -2.20 -7.08
N GLY A 38 2.45 -2.85 -6.37
CA GLY A 38 2.44 -2.92 -4.91
C GLY A 38 2.56 -1.54 -4.25
N LEU A 39 3.43 -0.67 -4.77
CA LEU A 39 3.61 0.70 -4.29
C LEU A 39 2.37 1.57 -4.54
N VAL A 40 1.69 1.41 -5.68
CA VAL A 40 0.42 2.11 -5.95
C VAL A 40 -0.63 1.75 -4.91
N MET A 41 -0.75 0.47 -4.55
CA MET A 41 -1.61 0.05 -3.44
C MET A 41 -1.20 0.73 -2.13
N GLN A 42 0.09 0.79 -1.81
CA GLN A 42 0.56 1.48 -0.61
C GLN A 42 0.20 2.97 -0.59
N VAL A 43 0.29 3.66 -1.73
CA VAL A 43 -0.12 5.07 -1.87
C VAL A 43 -1.63 5.21 -1.61
N LEU A 44 -2.46 4.31 -2.12
CA LEU A 44 -3.90 4.31 -1.84
C LEU A 44 -4.19 4.09 -0.35
N THR A 45 -3.48 3.16 0.28
CA THR A 45 -3.57 2.92 1.73
C THR A 45 -3.22 4.16 2.53
N LEU A 46 -2.12 4.84 2.20
CA LEU A 46 -1.69 6.06 2.86
C LEU A 46 -2.70 7.20 2.67
N ARG A 47 -3.31 7.33 1.49
CA ARG A 47 -4.39 8.29 1.25
C ARG A 47 -5.60 8.00 2.14
N GLN A 48 -6.01 6.74 2.26
CA GLN A 48 -7.11 6.34 3.14
C GLN A 48 -6.79 6.58 4.62
N LEU A 49 -5.57 6.29 5.04
CA LEU A 49 -5.11 6.50 6.40
C LEU A 49 -5.02 8.00 6.74
N LYS A 50 -4.61 8.83 5.78
CA LYS A 50 -4.60 10.30 5.89
C LYS A 50 -6.02 10.88 5.96
N ALA A 51 -6.95 10.36 5.16
CA ALA A 51 -8.35 10.76 5.22
C ALA A 51 -9.00 10.37 6.56
N ALA A 52 -8.72 9.17 7.07
CA ALA A 52 -9.18 8.72 8.37
C ALA A 52 -8.64 9.60 9.51
N LYS A 53 -7.34 9.91 9.50
CA LYS A 53 -6.74 10.84 10.47
C LYS A 53 -7.35 12.24 10.41
N LYS A 54 -7.67 12.75 9.21
CA LYS A 54 -8.30 14.06 9.05
C LYS A 54 -9.71 14.09 9.65
N LYS A 55 -10.47 13.00 9.50
CA LYS A 55 -11.80 12.85 10.11
C LYS A 55 -11.72 12.84 11.64
N GLU A 56 -10.82 12.03 12.19
CA GLU A 56 -10.59 11.92 13.64
C GLU A 56 -10.20 13.27 14.28
N SER A 57 -9.35 14.05 13.59
CA SER A 57 -8.96 15.39 14.07
C SER A 57 -10.06 16.45 13.97
N SER A 58 -11.12 16.20 13.19
CA SER A 58 -12.26 17.11 13.05
C SER A 58 -13.36 16.80 14.09
N ASP A 59 -13.54 15.53 14.45
CA ASP A 59 -14.41 15.08 15.54
C ASP A 59 -13.85 15.45 16.93
N ALA A 60 -12.52 15.50 17.11
CA ALA A 60 -11.90 15.87 18.40
C ALA A 60 -11.89 17.39 18.71
N ARG A 61 -12.51 18.22 17.85
CA ARG A 61 -12.55 19.70 17.97
C ARG A 61 -13.97 20.28 18.04
N GLY A 62 -15.00 19.42 18.06
CA GLY A 62 -16.39 19.80 18.34
C GLY A 62 -16.75 19.53 19.79
#